data_AF-A0A821KBP9-F1
#
_entry.id   AF-A0A821KBP9-F1
#
_cell.length_a   1.000
_cell.length_b   1.000
_cell.length_c   1.000
_cell.angle_alpha   90.00
_cell.angle_beta   90.00
_cell.angle_gamma   90.00
#
_symmetry.space_group_name_H-M   'P 1'
#
loop_
_entity.id
_entity.type
_entity.pdbx_description
1 polymer ?
#
loop_
_entity_poly.entity_id
_entity_poly.type
_entity_poly.pdbx_seq_one_letter_code
_entity_poly.pdbx_strand_id
1 'polypeptide(L)'
;MSSIHTTTDEEEPIVTCSELLEQIEDEEDELDRERALYGNCDVDTCTYSQGYVRRQPLFACMTCNNNGELSGVCAACAYHCHANHDVNELYTKRFFRCDCGNSKLTHQPCKLYPNKDAENILNKYNDNFRGIYCTCKRSYPDKEKE
;
A
#
# COMPACT_ATOMS: atom_id res chain seq x y z
N MET A 1 44.61 24.73 28.81
CA MET A 1 43.74 24.64 27.61
C MET A 1 42.77 23.49 27.84
N SER A 2 41.73 23.73 28.64
CA SER A 2 40.67 22.76 28.87
C SER A 2 39.52 23.14 27.97
N SER A 3 39.34 22.38 26.90
CA SER A 3 38.22 22.53 25.97
C SER A 3 36.94 22.12 26.70
N ILE A 4 36.07 23.08 26.93
CA ILE A 4 34.72 22.88 27.43
C ILE A 4 33.95 22.24 26.28
N HIS A 5 33.50 21.01 26.49
CA HIS A 5 32.66 20.28 25.55
C HIS A 5 31.27 20.95 25.57
N THR A 6 30.98 21.76 24.56
CA THR A 6 29.62 22.27 24.30
C THR A 6 28.75 21.09 23.90
N THR A 7 27.95 20.60 24.84
CA THR A 7 26.80 19.75 24.54
C THR A 7 25.81 20.60 23.75
N THR A 8 25.61 20.26 22.48
CA THR A 8 24.45 20.73 21.73
C THR A 8 23.21 20.14 22.40
N ASP A 9 22.55 20.95 23.21
CA ASP A 9 21.25 20.67 23.79
C ASP A 9 20.25 20.74 22.62
N GLU A 10 19.78 19.60 22.15
CA GLU A 10 18.59 19.60 21.29
C GLU A 10 17.43 19.91 22.23
N GLU A 11 17.00 21.18 22.24
CA GLU A 11 15.83 21.61 23.02
C GLU A 11 14.63 20.76 22.60
N GLU A 12 14.17 19.85 23.46
CA GLU A 12 12.92 19.14 23.23
C GLU A 12 11.79 20.18 23.12
N PRO A 13 10.91 20.07 22.11
CA PRO A 13 9.87 21.07 21.89
C PRO A 13 8.98 21.16 23.13
N ILE A 14 8.96 22.33 23.77
CA ILE A 14 8.07 22.61 24.89
C ILE A 14 6.67 22.76 24.32
N VAL A 15 5.82 21.80 24.63
CA VAL A 15 4.42 21.77 24.23
C VAL A 15 3.53 21.81 25.47
N THR A 16 2.41 22.51 25.36
CA THR A 16 1.43 22.61 26.43
C THR A 16 0.53 21.38 26.50
N CYS A 17 -0.10 21.14 27.65
CA CYS A 17 -1.05 20.04 27.78
C CYS A 17 -2.24 20.15 26.81
N SER A 18 -2.68 21.36 26.44
CA SER A 18 -3.77 21.52 25.46
C SER A 18 -3.31 21.17 24.06
N GLU A 19 -2.11 21.59 23.66
CA GLU A 19 -1.53 21.23 22.36
C GLU A 19 -1.33 19.72 22.23
N LEU A 20 -0.91 19.01 23.29
CA LEU A 20 -0.85 17.54 23.26
C LEU A 20 -2.23 16.90 23.08
N LEU A 21 -3.27 17.44 23.73
CA LEU A 21 -4.62 16.89 23.61
C LEU A 21 -5.16 17.08 22.19
N GLU A 22 -4.96 18.26 21.61
CA GLU A 22 -5.34 18.54 20.21
C GLU A 22 -4.60 17.61 19.24
N GLN A 23 -3.28 17.40 19.43
CA GLN A 23 -2.51 16.46 18.61
C GLN A 23 -3.02 15.01 18.70
N ILE A 24 -3.34 14.54 19.91
CA ILE A 24 -3.89 13.19 20.11
C ILE A 24 -5.26 13.07 19.43
N GLU A 25 -6.13 14.07 19.58
CA GLU A 25 -7.44 14.08 18.92
C GLU A 25 -7.30 14.03 17.40
N ASP A 26 -6.38 14.82 16.82
CA ASP A 26 -6.09 14.81 15.39
C ASP A 26 -5.53 13.45 14.91
N GLU A 27 -4.61 12.84 15.66
CA GLU A 27 -4.05 11.51 15.38
C GLU A 27 -5.13 10.41 15.45
N GLU A 28 -6.01 10.44 16.46
CA GLU A 28 -7.13 9.50 16.59
C GLU A 28 -8.10 9.61 15.40
N ASP A 29 -8.41 10.83 14.98
CA ASP A 29 -9.24 11.12 13.82
C ASP A 29 -8.63 10.57 12.51
N GLU A 30 -7.31 10.68 12.35
CA GLU A 30 -6.59 10.15 11.20
C GLU A 30 -6.62 8.61 11.18
N LEU A 31 -6.37 7.98 12.32
CA LEU A 31 -6.42 6.52 12.48
C LEU A 31 -7.82 5.97 12.18
N ASP A 32 -8.88 6.65 12.62
CA ASP A 32 -10.26 6.24 12.34
C ASP A 32 -10.60 6.33 10.84
N ARG A 33 -10.10 7.37 10.14
CA ARG A 33 -10.24 7.48 8.68
C ARG A 33 -9.48 6.38 7.96
N GLU A 34 -8.25 6.09 8.38
CA GLU A 34 -7.45 5.01 7.81
C GLU A 34 -8.14 3.66 7.97
N ARG A 35 -8.66 3.38 9.18
CA ARG A 35 -9.41 2.16 9.48
C ARG A 35 -10.69 2.05 8.67
N ALA A 36 -11.39 3.16 8.41
CA ALA A 36 -12.56 3.17 7.55
C ALA A 36 -12.21 2.80 6.10
N LEU A 37 -11.03 3.20 5.61
CA LEU A 37 -10.57 2.96 4.25
C LEU A 37 -10.01 1.54 4.04
N TYR A 38 -9.07 1.13 4.89
CA TYR A 38 -8.33 -0.12 4.75
C TYR A 38 -8.91 -1.27 5.57
N GLY A 39 -9.89 -0.99 6.44
CA GLY A 39 -10.52 -1.98 7.28
C GLY A 39 -9.52 -2.57 8.26
N ASN A 40 -9.45 -3.91 8.31
CA ASN A 40 -8.48 -4.62 9.16
C ASN A 40 -7.17 -4.94 8.41
N CYS A 41 -6.84 -4.19 7.36
CA CYS A 41 -5.60 -4.39 6.62
C CYS A 41 -4.53 -3.48 7.21
N ASP A 42 -3.57 -4.09 7.89
CA ASP A 42 -2.37 -3.43 8.37
C ASP A 42 -1.49 -2.95 7.19
N VAL A 43 -1.00 -1.71 7.28
CA VAL A 43 -0.11 -1.08 6.29
C VAL A 43 1.33 -1.56 6.39
N ASP A 44 1.71 -2.22 7.48
CA ASP A 44 3.06 -2.76 7.69
C ASP A 44 3.16 -4.27 7.50
N THR A 45 2.02 -4.96 7.38
CA THR A 45 1.98 -6.42 7.21
C THR A 45 1.37 -6.84 5.87
N CYS A 46 2.11 -7.63 5.10
CA CYS A 46 1.55 -8.22 3.87
C CYS A 46 0.42 -9.21 4.20
N THR A 47 -0.74 -9.03 3.57
CA THR A 47 -1.93 -9.86 3.79
C THR A 47 -1.82 -11.28 3.21
N TYR A 48 -0.73 -11.62 2.51
CA TYR A 48 -0.54 -12.94 1.89
C TYR A 48 -0.64 -14.09 2.89
N SER A 49 -0.09 -13.91 4.09
CA SER A 49 -0.10 -14.90 5.18
C SER A 49 -1.50 -15.17 5.73
N GLN A 50 -2.43 -14.22 5.52
CA GLN A 50 -3.84 -14.34 5.90
C GLN A 50 -4.66 -15.14 4.86
N GLY A 51 -4.03 -15.57 3.76
CA GLY A 51 -4.66 -16.34 2.69
C GLY A 51 -5.59 -15.50 1.83
N TYR A 52 -6.76 -16.06 1.49
CA TYR A 52 -7.79 -15.39 0.68
C TYR A 52 -8.72 -14.60 1.58
N VAL A 53 -8.35 -13.35 1.86
CA VAL A 53 -9.13 -12.48 2.76
C VAL A 53 -10.49 -12.11 2.18
N ARG A 54 -11.50 -11.95 3.05
CA ARG A 54 -12.88 -11.65 2.65
C ARG A 54 -12.99 -10.33 1.89
N ARG A 55 -12.25 -9.30 2.33
CA ARG A 55 -12.20 -7.98 1.70
C ARG A 55 -10.89 -7.28 2.06
N GLN A 56 -10.20 -6.72 1.07
CA GLN A 56 -9.03 -5.86 1.28
C GLN A 56 -8.90 -4.83 0.14
N PRO A 57 -8.33 -3.64 0.41
CA PRO A 57 -7.86 -2.72 -0.63
C PRO A 57 -6.77 -3.42 -1.46
N LEU A 58 -6.87 -3.29 -2.78
CA LEU A 58 -5.86 -3.82 -3.71
C LEU A 58 -5.35 -2.72 -4.63
N PHE A 59 -4.14 -2.96 -5.12
CA PHE A 59 -3.43 -2.07 -6.01
C PHE A 59 -2.84 -2.86 -7.18
N ALA A 60 -2.87 -2.31 -8.39
CA ALA A 60 -2.20 -2.86 -9.56
C ALA A 60 -0.95 -2.02 -9.87
N CYS A 61 0.22 -2.65 -9.89
CA CYS A 61 1.44 -1.96 -10.27
C CYS A 61 1.63 -1.99 -11.80
N MET A 62 1.45 -0.85 -12.46
CA MET A 62 1.58 -0.70 -13.91
C MET A 62 3.03 -0.78 -14.36
N THR A 63 3.97 -0.35 -13.51
CA THR A 63 5.42 -0.49 -13.78
C THR A 63 5.86 -1.95 -13.82
N CYS A 64 5.32 -2.81 -12.94
CA CYS A 64 5.71 -4.22 -12.87
C CYS A 64 4.90 -5.14 -13.79
N ASN A 65 3.71 -4.73 -14.24
CA ASN A 65 2.86 -5.53 -15.13
C ASN A 65 3.26 -5.41 -16.63
N ASN A 66 4.54 -5.17 -16.92
CA ASN A 66 5.05 -4.92 -18.28
C ASN A 66 4.90 -6.11 -19.24
N ASN A 67 4.83 -7.34 -18.73
CA ASN A 67 4.67 -8.56 -19.53
C ASN A 67 3.21 -8.87 -19.90
N GLY A 68 2.27 -7.99 -19.54
CA GLY A 68 0.85 -8.16 -19.83
C GLY A 68 0.10 -9.10 -18.88
N GLU A 69 0.80 -9.71 -17.91
CA GLU A 69 0.19 -10.43 -16.80
C GLU A 69 -0.50 -9.47 -15.83
N LEU A 70 -1.69 -9.85 -15.37
CA LEU A 70 -2.43 -9.09 -14.36
C LEU A 70 -2.02 -9.56 -12.97
N SER A 71 -1.71 -8.61 -12.10
CA SER A 71 -1.33 -8.86 -10.71
C SER A 71 -1.94 -7.82 -9.78
N GLY A 72 -2.21 -8.21 -8.53
CA GLY A 72 -2.69 -7.31 -7.49
C GLY A 72 -1.88 -7.42 -6.21
N VAL A 73 -1.55 -6.29 -5.60
CA VAL A 73 -0.82 -6.22 -4.33
C VAL A 73 -1.71 -5.60 -3.24
N CYS A 74 -1.48 -5.99 -1.98
CA CYS A 74 -2.16 -5.40 -0.84
C CYS A 74 -1.60 -4.01 -0.50
N ALA A 75 -2.32 -3.25 0.34
CA ALA A 75 -1.91 -1.90 0.78
C ALA A 75 -0.46 -1.85 1.30
N ALA A 76 -0.09 -2.74 2.22
CA ALA A 76 1.26 -2.79 2.76
C ALA A 76 2.34 -2.99 1.68
N CYS A 77 2.08 -3.83 0.67
CA CYS A 77 3.02 -4.01 -0.43
C CYS A 77 3.05 -2.82 -1.37
N ALA A 78 1.92 -2.14 -1.60
CA ALA A 78 1.90 -0.91 -2.37
C ALA A 78 2.82 0.15 -1.74
N TYR A 79 2.76 0.31 -0.41
CA TYR A 79 3.60 1.25 0.33
C TYR A 79 5.07 0.80 0.42
N HIS A 80 5.34 -0.42 0.86
CA HIS A 80 6.72 -0.84 1.18
C HIS A 80 7.51 -1.41 -0.01
N CYS A 81 6.82 -2.02 -0.98
CA CYS A 81 7.46 -2.69 -2.13
C CYS A 81 7.29 -1.92 -3.45
N HIS A 82 6.25 -1.09 -3.57
CA HIS A 82 5.89 -0.42 -4.82
C HIS A 82 5.72 1.11 -4.69
N ALA A 83 6.21 1.74 -3.60
CA ALA A 83 6.05 3.17 -3.33
C ALA A 83 6.48 4.10 -4.47
N ASN A 84 7.51 3.71 -5.23
CA ASN A 84 8.09 4.52 -6.32
C ASN A 84 7.66 4.04 -7.71
N HIS A 85 6.59 3.25 -7.80
CA HIS A 85 6.08 2.74 -9.07
C HIS A 85 4.76 3.45 -9.44
N ASP A 86 4.38 3.33 -10.70
CA ASP A 86 3.03 3.67 -11.15
C ASP A 86 2.07 2.58 -10.66
N VAL A 87 1.18 2.95 -9.73
CA VAL A 87 0.30 2.03 -9.02
C VAL A 87 -1.12 2.57 -9.05
N ASN A 88 -2.05 1.77 -9.58
CA ASN A 88 -3.47 2.08 -9.62
C ASN A 88 -4.21 1.45 -8.44
N GLU A 89 -4.96 2.25 -7.69
CA GLU A 89 -5.87 1.75 -6.67
C GLU A 89 -7.06 1.02 -7.32
N LEU A 90 -7.31 -0.22 -6.91
CA LEU A 90 -8.40 -1.07 -7.41
C LEU A 90 -9.63 -1.10 -6.48
N TYR A 91 -9.63 -0.23 -5.48
CA TYR A 91 -10.51 -0.25 -4.32
C TYR A 91 -10.49 -1.61 -3.60
N THR A 92 -11.51 -1.86 -2.79
CA THR A 92 -11.64 -3.12 -2.07
C THR A 92 -12.14 -4.26 -2.96
N LYS A 93 -11.38 -5.36 -3.02
CA LYS A 93 -11.77 -6.62 -3.67
C LYS A 93 -11.99 -7.71 -2.64
N ARG A 94 -12.67 -8.79 -3.05
CA ARG A 94 -13.02 -9.93 -2.19
C ARG A 94 -12.26 -11.17 -2.61
N PHE A 95 -11.94 -12.03 -1.64
CA PHE A 95 -11.36 -13.35 -1.87
C PHE A 95 -10.13 -13.30 -2.78
N PHE A 96 -9.16 -12.48 -2.38
CA PHE A 96 -7.93 -12.23 -3.13
C PHE A 96 -6.73 -12.36 -2.20
N ARG A 97 -5.62 -12.89 -2.72
CA ARG A 97 -4.36 -13.06 -2.01
C ARG A 97 -3.26 -12.27 -2.72
N CYS A 98 -2.44 -11.54 -1.98
CA CYS A 98 -1.46 -10.60 -2.53
C CYS A 98 -0.43 -11.27 -3.46
N ASP A 99 -0.23 -10.75 -4.67
CA ASP A 99 0.71 -11.28 -5.67
C ASP A 99 2.15 -10.75 -5.52
N CYS A 100 2.42 -9.79 -4.63
CA CYS A 100 3.74 -9.16 -4.52
C CYS A 100 4.85 -10.20 -4.34
N GLY A 101 5.87 -10.22 -5.21
CA GLY A 101 7.02 -11.12 -5.13
C GLY A 101 6.77 -12.57 -5.55
N ASN A 102 5.60 -12.90 -6.11
CA ASN A 102 5.35 -14.20 -6.73
C ASN A 102 5.77 -14.19 -8.23
N SER A 103 5.48 -15.25 -8.99
CA SER A 103 5.90 -15.36 -10.39
C SER A 103 5.29 -14.29 -11.31
N LYS A 104 4.23 -13.59 -10.90
CA LYS A 104 3.62 -12.47 -11.64
C LYS A 104 4.38 -11.17 -11.48
N LEU A 105 5.15 -11.03 -10.40
CA LEU A 105 5.86 -9.82 -10.00
C LEU A 105 7.32 -10.16 -9.68
N THR A 106 8.07 -10.56 -10.71
CA THR A 106 9.41 -11.16 -10.60
C THR A 106 10.55 -10.17 -10.35
N HIS A 107 10.28 -8.87 -10.31
CA HIS A 107 11.33 -7.86 -10.18
C HIS A 107 12.15 -8.02 -8.91
N GLN A 108 11.49 -8.24 -7.76
CA GLN A 108 12.10 -8.38 -6.44
C GLN A 108 11.17 -9.23 -5.54
N PRO A 109 11.72 -9.98 -4.56
CA PRO A 109 10.91 -10.65 -3.56
C PRO A 109 10.14 -9.62 -2.70
N CYS A 110 9.02 -10.03 -2.13
CA CYS A 110 8.25 -9.18 -1.22
C CYS A 110 9.06 -8.91 0.06
N LYS A 111 9.28 -7.65 0.41
CA LYS A 111 10.03 -7.25 1.62
C LYS A 111 9.35 -7.68 2.92
N LEU A 112 8.02 -7.76 2.92
CA LEU A 112 7.20 -8.05 4.10
C LEU A 112 6.88 -9.54 4.26
N TYR A 113 6.86 -10.31 3.16
CA TYR A 113 6.61 -11.75 3.20
C TYR A 113 7.26 -12.46 1.99
N PRO A 114 8.55 -12.86 2.09
CA PRO A 114 9.32 -13.37 0.95
C PRO A 114 8.86 -14.74 0.42
N ASN A 115 8.34 -15.60 1.31
CA ASN A 115 8.10 -17.01 1.01
C ASN A 115 6.68 -17.26 0.49
N LYS A 116 6.46 -17.02 -0.80
CA LYS A 116 5.14 -17.20 -1.45
C LYS A 116 5.15 -18.36 -2.44
N ASP A 117 3.99 -19.01 -2.56
CA ASP A 117 3.64 -19.85 -3.70
C ASP A 117 3.86 -19.06 -5.00
N ALA A 118 4.26 -19.76 -6.06
CA ALA A 118 4.53 -19.13 -7.36
C ALA A 118 3.30 -18.38 -7.88
N GLU A 119 2.10 -18.94 -7.73
CA GLU A 119 0.86 -18.33 -8.20
C GLU A 119 -0.30 -18.50 -7.22
N ASN A 120 -1.17 -17.49 -7.18
CA ASN A 120 -2.42 -17.52 -6.42
C ASN A 120 -3.58 -17.95 -7.33
N ILE A 121 -3.74 -19.27 -7.52
CA ILE A 121 -4.65 -19.84 -8.53
C ILE A 121 -6.14 -19.49 -8.38
N LEU A 122 -6.59 -19.01 -7.21
CA LEU A 122 -7.99 -18.62 -6.99
C LEU A 122 -8.22 -17.11 -7.17
N ASN A 123 -7.16 -16.33 -7.41
CA ASN A 123 -7.30 -14.90 -7.71
C ASN A 123 -8.07 -14.71 -9.02
N LYS A 124 -8.93 -13.69 -9.04
CA LYS A 124 -9.69 -13.29 -10.24
C LYS A 124 -9.28 -11.90 -10.67
N TYR A 125 -8.98 -11.77 -11.95
CA TYR A 125 -8.51 -10.54 -12.56
C TYR A 125 -9.51 -10.06 -13.62
N ASN A 126 -9.60 -8.75 -13.78
CA ASN A 126 -10.42 -8.08 -14.78
C ASN A 126 -9.70 -6.85 -15.34
N ASP A 127 -10.37 -6.08 -16.19
CA ASP A 127 -9.80 -4.89 -16.83
C ASP A 127 -9.35 -3.79 -15.83
N ASN A 128 -9.86 -3.79 -14.59
CA ASN A 128 -9.44 -2.81 -13.58
C ASN A 128 -7.95 -2.93 -13.27
N PHE A 129 -7.39 -4.15 -13.36
CA PHE A 129 -5.96 -4.40 -13.16
C PHE A 129 -5.07 -3.82 -14.27
N ARG A 130 -5.68 -3.26 -15.33
CA ARG A 130 -5.01 -2.48 -16.39
C ARG A 130 -5.31 -0.98 -16.31
N GLY A 131 -6.00 -0.52 -15.26
CA GLY A 131 -6.50 0.86 -15.17
C GLY A 131 -7.71 1.14 -16.06
N ILE A 132 -8.46 0.10 -16.48
CA ILE A 132 -9.66 0.24 -17.32
C ILE A 132 -10.90 -0.11 -16.49
N TYR A 133 -11.75 0.89 -16.25
CA TYR A 133 -12.93 0.76 -15.39
C TYR A 133 -14.25 0.89 -16.16
N CYS A 134 -14.25 1.69 -17.23
CA CYS A 134 -15.44 1.97 -18.01
C CYS A 134 -15.59 1.01 -19.20
N THR A 135 -16.82 0.74 -19.61
CA THR A 135 -17.14 -0.07 -20.79
C THR A 135 -16.63 0.54 -22.11
N CYS A 136 -16.34 1.85 -22.13
CA CYS A 136 -15.71 2.52 -23.28
C CYS A 136 -14.23 2.16 -23.48
N LYS A 137 -13.64 1.35 -22.59
CA LYS A 137 -12.26 0.84 -22.65
C LYS A 137 -11.15 1.90 -22.62
N ARG A 138 -11.47 3.14 -22.22
CA ARG A 138 -10.47 4.18 -21.97
C ARG A 138 -9.74 3.92 -20.64
N SER A 139 -8.49 4.35 -20.57
CA SER A 139 -7.72 4.35 -19.32
C SER A 139 -8.32 5.35 -18.34
N TYR A 140 -8.16 5.08 -17.05
CA TYR A 140 -8.42 6.03 -15.98
C TYR A 140 -7.10 6.35 -15.25
N PRO A 141 -6.75 7.64 -15.06
CA PRO A 141 -7.42 8.83 -15.58
C PRO A 141 -7.43 8.88 -17.12
N ASP A 142 -8.42 9.58 -17.70
CA ASP A 142 -8.56 9.69 -19.17
C ASP A 142 -7.52 10.70 -19.69
N LYS A 143 -6.43 10.21 -20.30
CA LYS A 143 -5.31 11.03 -20.80
C LYS A 143 -5.72 12.02 -21.89
N GLU A 144 -6.85 11.80 -22.56
CA GLU A 144 -7.35 12.69 -23.62
C GLU A 144 -8.22 13.85 -23.09
N LYS A 145 -8.45 13.90 -21.77
CA LYS A 145 -9.28 14.94 -21.12
C LYS A 145 -8.51 15.85 -20.16
N GLU A 146 -7.17 15.78 -20.16
CA GLU A 146 -6.30 16.72 -19.47
C GLU A 146 -6.04 18.00 -20.28
#